data_AF-A0A379JMR7-F1
#
_entry.id   AF-A0A379JMR7-F1
#
_cell.length_a   1.000
_cell.length_b   1.000
_cell.length_c   1.000
_cell.angle_alpha   90.00
_cell.angle_beta   90.00
_cell.angle_gamma   90.00
#
_symmetry.space_group_name_H-M   'P 1'
#
loop_
_entity.id
_entity.type
_entity.pdbx_description
1 polymer ?
#
loop_
_entity_poly.entity_id
_entity_poly.type
_entity_poly.pdbx_seq_one_letter_code
_entity_poly.pdbx_strand_id
1 'polypeptide(L)'
;MERHANQYISQQIFNILTAQAVTSDYDQNYLRRAGIDIGETIRLDANDLFMSLAGPVAVAYAESVVPEQHTQLSEKFRVLDKEQSPPRLNINDLFFRSIDLPHFNKVTQAIEGISLLPIESKRYRQALEQYKSSGYDATELSELHFFKNCSSVLSIVSLSKDYKLSYMDLNRLKTHLNNLFPNTTLKRYALVIGASANLSLTTLIVKSPCLSDDFLTLIVAYIKRCFARDQYRFDDSLDDAILDFIVAERFDEARLDAMLNEHQDPAKILDTNWYAIKPMYEKK
;
A
#
# COMPACT_ATOMS: atom_id res chain seq x y z
N MET A 1 -12.60 11.17 -9.03
CA MET A 1 -12.26 10.06 -8.11
C MET A 1 -11.80 8.82 -8.87
N GLU A 2 -12.57 8.32 -9.83
CA GLU A 2 -12.20 7.16 -10.66
C GLU A 2 -10.81 7.30 -11.33
N ARG A 3 -10.52 8.45 -11.94
CA ARG A 3 -9.18 8.75 -12.50
C ARG A 3 -8.04 8.55 -11.49
N HIS A 4 -8.24 8.98 -10.24
CA HIS A 4 -7.23 8.84 -9.17
C HIS A 4 -7.13 7.39 -8.68
N ALA A 5 -8.23 6.64 -8.66
CA ALA A 5 -8.22 5.21 -8.36
C ALA A 5 -7.48 4.40 -9.43
N ASN A 6 -7.73 4.69 -10.71
CA ASN A 6 -7.01 4.06 -11.82
C ASN A 6 -5.52 4.42 -11.80
N GLN A 7 -5.20 5.68 -11.47
CA GLN A 7 -3.82 6.13 -11.26
C GLN A 7 -3.16 5.38 -10.09
N TYR A 8 -3.86 5.21 -8.96
CA TYR A 8 -3.37 4.46 -7.82
C TYR A 8 -3.05 3.00 -8.19
N ILE A 9 -3.99 2.30 -8.84
CA ILE A 9 -3.78 0.91 -9.28
C ILE A 9 -2.59 0.82 -10.23
N SER A 10 -2.55 1.71 -11.23
CA SER A 10 -1.46 1.78 -12.20
C SER A 10 -0.11 2.02 -11.51
N GLN A 11 -0.07 2.87 -10.49
CA GLN A 11 1.12 3.16 -9.70
C GLN A 11 1.60 1.94 -8.92
N GLN A 12 0.69 1.19 -8.30
CA GLN A 12 1.07 -0.02 -7.55
C GLN A 12 1.63 -1.10 -8.48
N ILE A 13 0.99 -1.31 -9.64
CA ILE A 13 1.50 -2.23 -10.67
C ILE A 13 2.88 -1.78 -11.16
N PHE A 14 3.04 -0.49 -11.45
CA PHE A 14 4.31 0.08 -11.89
C PHE A 14 5.42 -0.10 -10.83
N ASN A 15 5.13 0.13 -9.55
CA ASN A 15 6.10 -0.04 -8.47
C ASN A 15 6.56 -1.51 -8.36
N ILE A 16 5.64 -2.47 -8.50
CA ILE A 16 5.98 -3.90 -8.52
C ILE A 16 6.87 -4.22 -9.73
N LEU A 17 6.46 -3.81 -10.93
CA LEU A 17 7.21 -4.09 -12.17
C LEU A 17 8.61 -3.46 -12.16
N THR A 18 8.73 -2.23 -11.68
CA THR A 18 10.03 -1.54 -11.60
C THR A 18 10.95 -2.14 -10.55
N ALA A 19 10.42 -2.72 -9.48
CA ALA A 19 11.21 -3.49 -8.53
C ALA A 19 11.74 -4.82 -9.09
N GLN A 20 11.18 -5.32 -10.21
CA GLN A 20 11.69 -6.48 -10.95
C GLN A 20 12.72 -6.10 -12.04
N ALA A 21 12.73 -4.84 -12.48
CA ALA A 21 13.53 -4.38 -13.61
C ALA A 21 15.04 -4.45 -13.31
N VAL A 22 15.84 -4.76 -14.34
CA VAL A 22 17.28 -4.99 -14.20
C VAL A 22 18.01 -3.68 -13.88
N THR A 23 18.66 -3.66 -12.73
CA THR A 23 19.41 -2.54 -12.16
C THR A 23 20.82 -2.42 -12.75
N SER A 24 20.98 -2.50 -14.07
CA SER A 24 22.30 -2.37 -14.72
C SER A 24 22.97 -1.01 -14.46
N ASP A 25 22.19 0.00 -14.05
CA ASP A 25 22.63 1.39 -13.89
C ASP A 25 22.91 1.80 -12.43
N TYR A 26 22.82 0.89 -11.47
CA TYR A 26 22.93 1.23 -10.05
C TYR A 26 24.40 1.14 -9.59
N ASP A 27 24.94 2.26 -9.12
CA ASP A 27 26.29 2.32 -8.55
C ASP A 27 26.35 1.42 -7.31
N GLN A 28 27.06 0.29 -7.41
CA GLN A 28 27.25 -0.64 -6.29
C GLN A 28 27.87 0.05 -5.06
N ASN A 29 28.59 1.15 -5.26
CA ASN A 29 29.16 1.94 -4.17
C ASN A 29 28.08 2.73 -3.41
N TYR A 30 26.98 3.11 -4.06
CA TYR A 30 25.86 3.76 -3.38
C TYR A 30 25.18 2.79 -2.41
N LEU A 31 24.86 1.56 -2.85
CA LEU A 31 24.22 0.55 -2.00
C LEU A 31 25.10 0.22 -0.77
N ARG A 32 26.40 0.03 -0.99
CA ARG A 32 27.37 -0.19 0.12
C ARG A 32 27.46 1.01 1.07
N ARG A 33 27.50 2.25 0.56
CA ARG A 33 27.54 3.48 1.39
C ARG A 33 26.24 3.71 2.14
N ALA A 34 25.12 3.30 1.58
CA ALA A 34 23.81 3.32 2.20
C ALA A 34 23.62 2.14 3.18
N GLY A 35 24.68 1.37 3.50
CA GLY A 35 24.64 0.26 4.46
C GLY A 35 23.62 -0.83 4.09
N ILE A 36 23.31 -0.92 2.80
CA ILE A 36 22.38 -1.87 2.25
C ILE A 36 23.20 -3.06 1.78
N ASP A 37 22.97 -4.22 2.39
CA ASP A 37 23.59 -5.43 1.89
C ASP A 37 23.02 -5.73 0.50
N ILE A 38 23.89 -5.93 -0.48
CA ILE A 38 23.49 -6.25 -1.86
C ILE A 38 22.71 -7.58 -1.86
N GLY A 39 22.96 -8.46 -0.88
CA GLY A 39 22.18 -9.66 -0.62
C GLY A 39 20.80 -9.43 0.03
N GLU A 40 20.50 -8.23 0.56
CA GLU A 40 19.20 -7.86 1.15
C GLU A 40 18.37 -6.91 0.25
N THR A 41 19.00 -6.06 -0.58
CA THR A 41 18.32 -5.31 -1.66
C THR A 41 18.17 -6.14 -2.91
N ILE A 42 17.49 -7.27 -2.71
CA ILE A 42 17.30 -8.26 -3.73
C ILE A 42 16.30 -7.66 -4.71
N ARG A 43 16.78 -7.42 -5.94
CA ARG A 43 15.97 -7.53 -7.16
C ARG A 43 14.85 -8.52 -6.88
N LEU A 44 13.59 -8.09 -6.91
CA LEU A 44 12.51 -9.03 -6.69
C LEU A 44 12.42 -9.90 -7.93
N ASP A 45 13.07 -11.05 -7.90
CA ASP A 45 12.87 -12.02 -8.97
C ASP A 45 11.44 -12.59 -8.88
N ALA A 46 11.02 -13.26 -9.95
CA ALA A 46 9.66 -13.79 -10.02
C ALA A 46 9.38 -14.81 -8.90
N ASN A 47 10.39 -15.56 -8.45
CA ASN A 47 10.24 -16.55 -7.38
C ASN A 47 10.09 -15.87 -6.02
N ASP A 48 10.83 -14.80 -5.77
CA ASP A 48 10.75 -14.00 -4.55
C ASP A 48 9.39 -13.36 -4.40
N LEU A 49 8.84 -12.80 -5.49
CA LEU A 49 7.48 -12.28 -5.50
C LEU A 49 6.46 -13.39 -5.30
N PHE A 50 6.61 -14.52 -5.99
CA PHE A 50 5.71 -15.67 -5.83
C PHE A 50 5.66 -16.18 -4.38
N MET A 51 6.83 -16.34 -3.75
CA MET A 51 6.93 -16.78 -2.36
C MET A 51 6.44 -15.72 -1.38
N SER A 52 6.70 -14.44 -1.66
CA SER A 52 6.37 -13.34 -0.75
C SER A 52 4.90 -12.91 -0.85
N LEU A 53 4.25 -13.10 -2.00
CA LEU A 53 2.88 -12.63 -2.28
C LEU A 53 1.85 -13.78 -2.36
N ALA A 54 2.13 -14.91 -1.71
CA ALA A 54 1.21 -16.05 -1.70
C ALA A 54 -0.02 -15.75 -0.80
N GLY A 55 -1.13 -15.33 -1.41
CA GLY A 55 -2.43 -15.09 -0.75
C GLY A 55 -2.96 -13.68 -0.99
N PRO A 56 -4.01 -13.25 -0.26
CA PRO A 56 -4.50 -11.87 -0.32
C PRO A 56 -3.42 -10.89 0.12
N VAL A 57 -3.31 -9.77 -0.61
CA VAL A 57 -2.29 -8.73 -0.39
C VAL A 57 -2.96 -7.38 -0.22
N ALA A 58 -2.69 -6.72 0.91
CA ALA A 58 -3.02 -5.32 1.12
C ALA A 58 -1.82 -4.44 0.75
N VAL A 59 -2.09 -3.25 0.23
CA VAL A 59 -1.04 -2.28 -0.14
C VAL A 59 -1.10 -1.10 0.81
N ALA A 60 0.00 -0.79 1.48
CA ALA A 60 0.23 0.44 2.22
C ALA A 60 1.09 1.38 1.36
N TYR A 61 0.61 2.59 1.06
CA TYR A 61 1.29 3.49 0.13
C TYR A 61 1.35 4.92 0.67
N ALA A 62 2.51 5.57 0.52
CA ALA A 62 2.62 7.02 0.70
C ALA A 62 3.69 7.61 -0.21
N GLU A 63 3.54 8.90 -0.51
CA GLU A 63 4.46 9.62 -1.38
C GLU A 63 4.91 10.93 -0.70
N SER A 64 6.13 11.35 -1.01
CA SER A 64 6.65 12.65 -0.61
C SER A 64 7.35 13.28 -1.80
N VAL A 65 7.06 14.56 -2.01
CA VAL A 65 7.83 15.37 -2.97
C VAL A 65 9.26 15.45 -2.46
N VAL A 66 10.21 15.21 -3.36
CA VAL A 66 11.62 15.42 -3.06
C VAL A 66 11.89 16.92 -3.21
N PRO A 67 12.44 17.60 -2.19
CA PRO A 67 12.87 18.98 -2.36
C PRO A 67 13.95 19.02 -3.45
N GLU A 68 13.75 19.81 -4.50
CA GLU A 68 14.79 20.03 -5.50
C GLU A 68 16.06 20.50 -4.77
N GLN A 69 17.11 19.69 -4.84
CA GLN A 69 18.44 20.19 -4.54
C GLN A 69 18.77 21.14 -5.68
N HIS A 70 18.40 22.42 -5.57
CA HIS A 70 18.92 23.42 -6.48
C HIS A 70 20.45 23.36 -6.42
N THR A 71 21.04 22.81 -7.48
CA THR A 71 22.45 22.94 -7.80
C THR A 71 22.71 24.41 -8.08
N GLN A 72 22.84 25.23 -7.03
CA GLN A 72 23.32 26.60 -7.15
C GLN A 72 24.83 26.55 -7.42
N LEU A 73 25.16 26.27 -8.68
CA LEU A 73 26.39 26.72 -9.31
C LEU A 73 26.19 28.19 -9.75
N SER A 74 26.18 29.13 -8.80
CA SER A 74 26.61 30.51 -9.07
C SER A 74 26.68 31.36 -7.79
N GLU A 75 27.91 31.83 -7.56
CA GLU A 75 28.25 33.17 -7.05
C GLU A 75 28.04 33.50 -5.56
N LYS A 76 29.17 33.42 -4.84
CA LYS A 76 29.64 34.38 -3.82
C LYS A 76 28.61 35.47 -3.42
N PHE A 77 27.80 35.26 -2.39
CA PHE A 77 27.48 36.30 -1.41
C PHE A 77 26.74 35.76 -0.17
N ARG A 78 27.17 36.26 1.00
CA ARG A 78 26.51 36.29 2.33
C ARG A 78 26.62 35.06 3.24
N VAL A 79 27.64 35.16 4.10
CA VAL A 79 27.65 34.69 5.49
C VAL A 79 26.51 35.37 6.27
N LEU A 80 25.90 34.63 7.20
CA LEU A 80 24.78 34.94 8.12
C LEU A 80 23.36 34.72 7.57
N ASP A 81 22.85 33.49 7.71
CA ASP A 81 21.77 33.21 8.67
C ASP A 81 21.52 31.69 8.81
N LYS A 82 21.07 31.32 10.01
CA LYS A 82 20.80 29.99 10.59
C LYS A 82 20.64 28.80 9.63
N GLU A 83 21.29 27.70 10.00
CA GLU A 83 21.05 26.31 9.57
C GLU A 83 19.58 26.04 9.19
N GLN A 84 19.26 26.18 7.91
CA GLN A 84 18.09 25.56 7.31
C GLN A 84 18.64 24.57 6.29
N SER A 85 18.99 23.39 6.80
CA SER A 85 19.08 22.21 5.95
C SER A 85 17.79 22.11 5.14
N PRO A 86 17.85 21.80 3.83
CA PRO A 86 16.65 21.62 3.02
C PRO A 86 15.73 20.62 3.72
N PRO A 87 14.39 20.77 3.64
CA PRO A 87 13.44 19.99 4.42
C PRO A 87 13.76 18.50 4.24
N ARG A 88 14.40 17.92 5.25
CA ARG A 88 14.84 16.53 5.20
C ARG A 88 13.58 15.68 5.18
N LEU A 89 13.56 14.72 4.27
CA LEU A 89 12.51 13.69 4.22
C LEU A 89 12.29 13.14 5.63
N ASN A 90 11.04 13.20 6.09
CA ASN A 90 10.67 12.60 7.36
C ASN A 90 10.15 11.19 7.11
N ILE A 91 11.03 10.19 7.20
CA ILE A 91 10.65 8.77 7.01
C ILE A 91 9.58 8.32 8.01
N ASN A 92 9.59 8.84 9.23
CA ASN A 92 8.60 8.44 10.22
C ASN A 92 7.20 8.90 9.79
N ASP A 93 7.09 10.12 9.27
CA ASP A 93 5.84 10.64 8.73
C ASP A 93 5.41 9.90 7.46
N LEU A 94 6.34 9.64 6.54
CA LEU A 94 6.07 8.86 5.32
C LEU A 94 5.54 7.47 5.64
N PHE A 95 6.20 6.76 6.58
CA PHE A 95 5.77 5.45 7.02
C PHE A 95 4.40 5.50 7.70
N PHE A 96 4.18 6.46 8.61
CA PHE A 96 2.89 6.66 9.26
C PHE A 96 1.77 6.87 8.24
N ARG A 97 1.96 7.77 7.27
CA ARG A 97 0.96 8.03 6.21
C ARG A 97 0.68 6.79 5.37
N SER A 98 1.69 5.93 5.14
CA SER A 98 1.50 4.71 4.35
C SER A 98 0.59 3.69 5.04
N ILE A 99 0.59 3.66 6.38
CA ILE A 99 -0.23 2.75 7.18
C ILE A 99 -1.51 3.41 7.73
N ASP A 100 -1.74 4.68 7.43
CA ASP A 100 -2.96 5.37 7.85
C ASP A 100 -4.18 4.83 7.06
N LEU A 101 -5.37 5.19 7.50
CA LEU A 101 -6.59 4.96 6.73
C LEU A 101 -6.49 5.66 5.36
N PRO A 102 -7.11 5.07 4.31
CA PRO A 102 -6.98 5.59 2.96
C PRO A 102 -7.45 7.05 2.86
N HIS A 103 -6.58 7.92 2.37
CA HIS A 103 -6.83 9.35 2.28
C HIS A 103 -6.16 9.97 1.04
N PHE A 104 -6.64 11.14 0.62
CA PHE A 104 -6.09 11.85 -0.53
C PHE A 104 -5.08 12.91 -0.10
N ASN A 105 -3.83 12.76 -0.54
CA ASN A 105 -2.79 13.75 -0.33
C ASN A 105 -2.90 14.86 -1.37
N LYS A 106 -3.22 16.08 -0.92
CA LYS A 106 -3.41 17.24 -1.81
C LYS A 106 -2.11 17.74 -2.43
N VAL A 107 -0.95 17.43 -1.85
CA VAL A 107 0.35 17.91 -2.34
C VAL A 107 0.82 17.02 -3.50
N THR A 108 0.86 15.70 -3.28
CA THR A 108 1.29 14.73 -4.28
C THR A 108 0.18 14.33 -5.26
N GLN A 109 -1.09 14.64 -4.92
CA GLN A 109 -2.28 14.19 -5.65
C GLN A 109 -2.44 12.66 -5.66
N ALA A 110 -1.80 11.98 -4.70
CA ALA A 110 -1.85 10.53 -4.55
C ALA A 110 -2.89 10.10 -3.50
N ILE A 111 -3.44 8.90 -3.67
CA ILE A 111 -4.18 8.20 -2.62
C ILE A 111 -3.15 7.46 -1.77
N GLU A 112 -3.13 7.75 -0.48
CA GLU A 112 -2.20 7.20 0.51
C GLU A 112 -2.94 6.38 1.57
N GLY A 113 -2.19 5.63 2.36
CA GLY A 113 -2.70 4.74 3.39
C GLY A 113 -2.81 3.29 2.92
N ILE A 114 -3.44 2.47 3.76
CA ILE A 114 -3.75 1.08 3.45
C ILE A 114 -4.87 1.00 2.40
N SER A 115 -4.75 0.06 1.47
CA SER A 115 -5.68 -0.12 0.34
C SER A 115 -7.05 -0.68 0.74
N LEU A 116 -7.30 -0.82 2.04
CA LEU A 116 -8.48 -1.47 2.61
C LEU A 116 -9.00 -0.59 3.73
N LEU A 117 -10.31 -0.66 3.96
CA LEU A 117 -10.94 -0.01 5.10
C LEU A 117 -11.22 -1.08 6.17
N PRO A 118 -10.56 -1.04 7.33
CA PRO A 118 -10.81 -2.02 8.39
C PRO A 118 -12.23 -1.90 8.94
N ILE A 119 -12.96 -3.01 9.14
CA ILE A 119 -14.25 -3.03 9.86
C ILE A 119 -14.16 -2.27 11.19
N GLU A 120 -13.10 -2.50 11.98
CA GLU A 120 -12.85 -1.81 13.26
C GLU A 120 -12.13 -0.45 13.09
N SER A 121 -12.48 0.34 12.08
CA SER A 121 -11.80 1.61 11.75
C SER A 121 -11.63 2.60 12.92
N LYS A 122 -12.54 2.60 13.90
CA LYS A 122 -12.42 3.43 15.13
C LYS A 122 -11.25 3.00 16.00
N ARG A 123 -11.14 1.69 16.27
CA ARG A 123 -10.04 1.11 17.05
C ARG A 123 -8.71 1.27 16.31
N TYR A 124 -8.73 1.05 15.00
CA TYR A 124 -7.56 1.27 14.13
C TYR A 124 -7.05 2.71 14.22
N ARG A 125 -7.96 3.70 14.13
CA ARG A 125 -7.61 5.12 14.23
C ARG A 125 -7.04 5.49 15.61
N GLN A 126 -7.62 4.97 16.69
CA GLN A 126 -7.11 5.19 18.04
C GLN A 126 -5.69 4.64 18.22
N ALA A 127 -5.43 3.41 17.74
CA ALA A 127 -4.10 2.81 17.78
C ALA A 127 -3.08 3.62 16.96
N LEU A 128 -3.49 4.17 15.80
CA LEU A 128 -2.64 5.06 15.00
C LEU A 128 -2.34 6.39 15.69
N GLU A 129 -3.33 7.02 16.32
CA GLU A 129 -3.15 8.25 17.10
C GLU A 129 -2.17 8.02 18.26
N GLN A 130 -2.33 6.90 18.97
CA GLN A 130 -1.41 6.50 20.02
C GLN A 130 0.00 6.27 19.49
N TYR A 131 0.14 5.51 18.40
CA TYR A 131 1.42 5.28 17.72
C TYR A 131 2.13 6.60 17.37
N LYS A 132 1.41 7.60 16.84
CA LYS A 132 2.01 8.90 16.53
C LYS A 132 2.38 9.71 17.77
N SER A 133 1.51 9.73 18.78
CA SER A 133 1.71 10.51 20.02
C SER A 133 2.79 9.94 20.94
N SER A 134 3.03 8.62 20.89
CA SER A 134 4.07 7.92 21.66
C SER A 134 5.47 8.03 21.05
N GLY A 135 5.62 8.74 19.92
CA GLY A 135 6.89 8.81 19.20
C GLY A 135 7.16 7.57 18.36
N TYR A 136 6.12 6.98 17.75
CA TYR A 136 6.16 5.80 16.89
C TYR A 136 6.44 4.48 17.63
N ASP A 137 5.90 4.33 18.84
CA ASP A 137 5.91 3.04 19.55
C ASP A 137 4.80 2.13 19.04
N ALA A 138 5.20 1.05 18.35
CA ALA A 138 4.29 0.12 17.69
C ALA A 138 3.61 -0.88 18.64
N THR A 139 3.94 -0.91 19.94
CA THR A 139 3.50 -1.98 20.86
C THR A 139 2.01 -2.29 20.83
N GLU A 140 1.14 -1.27 20.76
CA GLU A 140 -0.31 -1.48 20.66
C GLU A 140 -0.76 -1.75 19.21
N LEU A 141 -0.18 -1.03 18.26
CA LEU A 141 -0.55 -1.12 16.85
C LEU A 141 -0.20 -2.51 16.28
N SER A 142 0.93 -3.09 16.66
CA SER A 142 1.39 -4.42 16.25
C SER A 142 0.49 -5.56 16.76
N GLU A 143 -0.29 -5.32 17.81
CA GLU A 143 -1.23 -6.31 18.35
C GLU A 143 -2.54 -6.38 17.55
N LEU A 144 -2.82 -5.39 16.70
CA LEU A 144 -3.93 -5.50 15.78
C LEU A 144 -3.70 -6.71 14.87
N HIS A 145 -4.74 -7.52 14.70
CA HIS A 145 -4.68 -8.72 13.87
C HIS A 145 -4.16 -8.42 12.44
N PHE A 146 -4.37 -7.19 11.94
CA PHE A 146 -3.84 -6.75 10.64
C PHE A 146 -2.32 -6.98 10.54
N PHE A 147 -1.60 -6.48 11.54
CA PHE A 147 -0.15 -6.45 11.58
C PHE A 147 0.43 -7.70 12.27
N LYS A 148 -0.24 -8.20 13.31
CA LYS A 148 0.22 -9.35 14.11
C LYS A 148 0.35 -10.64 13.32
N ASN A 149 -0.56 -10.87 12.38
CA ASN A 149 -0.77 -12.17 11.76
C ASN A 149 -0.38 -12.20 10.26
N CYS A 150 0.36 -11.21 9.76
CA CYS A 150 0.81 -11.25 8.37
C CYS A 150 1.98 -12.24 8.20
N SER A 151 1.96 -12.99 7.11
CA SER A 151 2.99 -14.02 6.85
C SER A 151 4.24 -13.47 6.20
N SER A 152 4.08 -12.41 5.39
CA SER A 152 5.15 -11.82 4.59
C SER A 152 4.89 -10.32 4.40
N VAL A 153 5.98 -9.55 4.37
CA VAL A 153 5.96 -8.13 4.07
C VAL A 153 7.05 -7.80 3.07
N LEU A 154 6.66 -7.07 2.02
CA LEU A 154 7.57 -6.59 1.00
C LEU A 154 7.48 -5.06 0.91
N SER A 155 8.57 -4.36 1.18
CA SER A 155 8.64 -2.91 1.08
C SER A 155 9.46 -2.47 -0.13
N ILE A 156 8.85 -1.69 -1.01
CA ILE A 156 9.47 -1.09 -2.18
C ILE A 156 9.62 0.42 -1.91
N VAL A 157 10.86 0.89 -1.94
CA VAL A 157 11.19 2.31 -1.82
C VAL A 157 11.62 2.81 -3.18
N SER A 158 10.83 3.70 -3.78
CA SER A 158 11.17 4.35 -5.04
C SER A 158 11.71 5.75 -4.78
N LEU A 159 12.86 6.06 -5.35
CA LEU A 159 13.59 7.32 -5.22
C LEU A 159 13.69 8.01 -6.58
N SER A 160 13.81 9.34 -6.58
CA SER A 160 14.22 10.08 -7.78
C SER A 160 15.71 9.89 -8.07
N LYS A 161 16.12 10.13 -9.33
CA LYS A 161 17.53 9.92 -9.77
C LYS A 161 18.53 10.73 -8.96
N ASP A 162 18.14 11.94 -8.59
CA ASP A 162 19.03 12.91 -7.93
C ASP A 162 18.94 12.84 -6.39
N TYR A 163 18.08 11.99 -5.85
CA TYR A 163 17.90 11.85 -4.41
C TYR A 163 18.65 10.65 -3.84
N LYS A 164 19.41 10.90 -2.78
CA LYS A 164 20.12 9.86 -2.03
C LYS A 164 19.45 9.67 -0.68
N LEU A 165 18.86 8.49 -0.47
CA LEU A 165 18.30 8.10 0.81
C LEU A 165 19.44 7.86 1.81
N SER A 166 19.33 8.45 3.01
CA SER A 166 20.35 8.26 4.02
C SER A 166 20.26 6.87 4.67
N TYR A 167 21.41 6.35 5.13
CA TYR A 167 21.44 5.08 5.88
C TYR A 167 20.56 5.13 7.14
N MET A 168 20.55 6.28 7.83
CA MET A 168 19.73 6.48 9.03
C MET A 168 18.24 6.37 8.72
N ASP A 169 17.81 6.94 7.59
CA ASP A 169 16.42 6.92 7.15
C ASP A 169 15.98 5.51 6.76
N LEU A 170 16.81 4.77 6.04
CA LEU A 170 16.53 3.37 5.72
C LEU A 170 16.47 2.49 6.97
N ASN A 171 17.41 2.65 7.91
CA ASN A 171 17.39 1.90 9.16
C ASN A 171 16.15 2.20 9.99
N ARG A 172 15.71 3.47 10.05
CA ARG A 172 14.45 3.84 10.70
C ARG A 172 13.25 3.13 10.07
N LEU A 173 13.19 3.09 8.74
CA LEU A 173 12.14 2.35 8.03
C LEU A 173 12.17 0.85 8.38
N LYS A 174 13.36 0.23 8.38
CA LYS A 174 13.53 -1.18 8.79
C LYS A 174 13.06 -1.40 10.23
N THR A 175 13.39 -0.49 11.16
CA THR A 175 12.94 -0.56 12.55
C THR A 175 11.41 -0.47 12.66
N HIS A 176 10.77 0.48 11.97
CA HIS A 176 9.31 0.59 11.94
C HIS A 176 8.64 -0.68 11.45
N LEU A 177 9.11 -1.23 10.33
CA LEU A 177 8.58 -2.48 9.77
C LEU A 177 8.80 -3.65 10.73
N ASN A 178 9.97 -3.74 11.37
CA ASN A 178 10.24 -4.83 12.30
C ASN A 178 9.37 -4.77 13.56
N ASN A 179 9.15 -3.59 14.10
CA ASN A 179 8.33 -3.40 15.30
C ASN A 179 6.84 -3.58 15.00
N LEU A 180 6.38 -3.12 13.84
CA LEU A 180 4.98 -3.23 13.45
C LEU A 180 4.59 -4.66 13.09
N PHE A 181 5.51 -5.42 12.49
CA PHE A 181 5.27 -6.77 11.99
C PHE A 181 6.11 -7.81 12.77
N PRO A 182 5.72 -8.15 14.01
CA PRO A 182 6.56 -8.94 14.92
C PRO A 182 6.70 -10.41 14.50
N ASN A 183 5.65 -11.02 13.94
CA ASN A 183 5.61 -12.46 13.64
C ASN A 183 5.95 -12.81 12.18
N THR A 184 6.28 -11.81 11.36
CA THR A 184 6.54 -12.00 9.93
C THR A 184 7.90 -12.64 9.72
N THR A 185 7.92 -13.79 9.04
CA THR A 185 9.15 -14.55 8.76
C THR A 185 9.88 -14.04 7.52
N LEU A 186 9.15 -13.55 6.52
CA LEU A 186 9.70 -13.00 5.27
C LEU A 186 9.52 -11.49 5.22
N LYS A 187 10.63 -10.76 5.37
CA LYS A 187 10.68 -9.30 5.23
C LYS A 187 11.65 -8.96 4.11
N ARG A 188 11.13 -8.40 3.01
CA ARG A 188 11.93 -8.06 1.83
C ARG A 188 11.90 -6.57 1.56
N TYR A 189 13.00 -6.08 1.00
CA TYR A 189 13.19 -4.67 0.68
C TYR A 189 13.67 -4.53 -0.75
N ALA A 190 12.96 -3.75 -1.55
CA ALA A 190 13.39 -3.36 -2.87
C ALA A 190 13.66 -1.85 -2.90
N LEU A 191 14.77 -1.46 -3.51
CA LEU A 191 15.11 -0.06 -3.73
C LEU A 191 15.11 0.20 -5.23
N VAL A 192 14.25 1.12 -5.68
CA VAL A 192 14.13 1.53 -7.07
C VAL A 192 14.58 2.98 -7.17
N ILE A 193 15.51 3.30 -8.05
CA ILE A 193 16.03 4.64 -8.28
C ILE A 193 15.65 5.09 -9.69
N GLY A 194 15.13 6.31 -9.78
CA GLY A 194 14.85 6.99 -11.03
C GLY A 194 13.57 6.60 -11.75
N ALA A 195 12.70 5.82 -11.10
CA ALA A 195 11.39 5.44 -11.62
C ALA A 195 10.29 6.49 -11.35
N SER A 196 10.49 7.38 -10.37
CA SER A 196 9.55 8.46 -10.05
C SER A 196 10.31 9.77 -9.79
N ALA A 197 9.63 10.91 -9.99
CA ALA A 197 10.12 12.22 -9.59
C ALA A 197 10.05 12.42 -8.07
N ASN A 198 9.15 11.71 -7.42
CA ASN A 198 8.92 11.75 -5.98
C ASN A 198 9.55 10.55 -5.30
N LEU A 199 9.61 10.62 -3.97
CA LEU A 199 9.93 9.49 -3.13
C LEU A 199 8.63 8.80 -2.74
N SER A 200 8.50 7.51 -3.06
CA SER A 200 7.33 6.73 -2.67
C SER A 200 7.71 5.50 -1.87
N LEU A 201 6.90 5.19 -0.86
CA LEU A 201 6.97 3.97 -0.09
C LEU A 201 5.74 3.12 -0.42
N THR A 202 5.98 1.90 -0.89
CA THR A 202 4.94 0.88 -1.09
C THR A 202 5.26 -0.31 -0.21
N THR A 203 4.36 -0.71 0.67
CA THR A 203 4.51 -1.90 1.51
C THR A 203 3.37 -2.86 1.22
N LEU A 204 3.71 -4.03 0.67
CA LEU A 204 2.79 -5.13 0.39
C LEU A 204 2.73 -6.03 1.63
N ILE A 205 1.52 -6.22 2.16
CA ILE A 205 1.25 -6.92 3.43
C ILE A 205 0.38 -8.13 3.14
N VAL A 206 0.90 -9.34 3.42
CA VAL A 206 0.36 -10.59 2.88
C VAL A 206 -0.30 -11.44 3.97
N LYS A 207 -1.44 -12.07 3.64
CA LYS A 207 -2.18 -13.03 4.48
C LYS A 207 -2.53 -12.51 5.87
N SER A 208 -3.08 -11.32 5.97
CA SER A 208 -3.62 -10.86 7.25
C SER A 208 -5.01 -11.44 7.53
N PRO A 209 -5.24 -12.20 8.61
CA PRO A 209 -6.53 -12.79 8.96
C PRO A 209 -7.56 -11.78 9.47
N CYS A 210 -7.16 -10.61 9.98
CA CYS A 210 -8.15 -9.58 10.31
C CYS A 210 -8.84 -9.03 9.07
N LEU A 211 -8.14 -9.11 7.94
CA LEU A 211 -8.64 -8.69 6.66
C LEU A 211 -9.32 -9.84 5.94
N SER A 212 -9.35 -11.10 6.43
CA SER A 212 -10.06 -12.15 5.72
C SER A 212 -11.52 -11.78 5.55
N ASP A 213 -12.12 -11.22 6.59
CA ASP A 213 -13.53 -10.82 6.59
C ASP A 213 -13.74 -9.55 5.75
N ASP A 214 -12.83 -8.56 5.83
CA ASP A 214 -12.86 -7.37 4.98
C ASP A 214 -12.66 -7.71 3.49
N PHE A 215 -11.70 -8.57 3.17
CA PHE A 215 -11.43 -9.06 1.81
C PHE A 215 -12.60 -9.90 1.30
N LEU A 216 -13.12 -10.80 2.13
CA LEU A 216 -14.27 -11.62 1.76
C LEU A 216 -15.48 -10.71 1.53
N THR A 217 -15.74 -9.75 2.41
CA THR A 217 -16.79 -8.75 2.25
C THR A 217 -16.63 -7.96 0.95
N LEU A 218 -15.41 -7.51 0.63
CA LEU A 218 -15.15 -6.76 -0.61
C LEU A 218 -15.34 -7.63 -1.86
N ILE A 219 -14.86 -8.87 -1.84
CA ILE A 219 -15.02 -9.83 -2.94
C ILE A 219 -16.49 -10.19 -3.11
N VAL A 220 -17.19 -10.54 -2.03
CA VAL A 220 -18.62 -10.85 -2.02
C VAL A 220 -19.41 -9.64 -2.51
N ALA A 221 -19.12 -8.43 -2.04
CA ALA A 221 -19.78 -7.21 -2.49
C ALA A 221 -19.52 -6.94 -3.99
N TYR A 222 -18.32 -7.22 -4.49
CA TYR A 222 -18.01 -7.15 -5.91
C TYR A 222 -18.82 -8.19 -6.70
N ILE A 223 -18.87 -9.44 -6.24
CA ILE A 223 -19.65 -10.53 -6.86
C ILE A 223 -21.14 -10.19 -6.87
N LYS A 224 -21.71 -9.78 -5.73
CA LYS A 224 -23.10 -9.32 -5.60
C LYS A 224 -23.40 -8.22 -6.59
N ARG A 225 -22.54 -7.21 -6.67
CA ARG A 225 -22.80 -6.06 -7.53
C ARG A 225 -22.69 -6.39 -8.99
N CYS A 226 -21.71 -7.18 -9.40
CA CYS A 226 -21.32 -7.35 -10.81
C CYS A 226 -21.82 -8.65 -11.45
N PHE A 227 -22.25 -9.63 -10.66
CA PHE A 227 -22.58 -10.96 -11.19
C PHE A 227 -23.86 -11.54 -10.60
N ALA A 228 -24.29 -11.15 -9.39
CA ALA A 228 -25.49 -11.74 -8.82
C ALA A 228 -26.76 -11.40 -9.61
N ARG A 229 -27.68 -12.37 -9.69
CA ARG A 229 -29.05 -12.14 -10.17
C ARG A 229 -29.75 -11.16 -9.23
N ASP A 230 -30.72 -10.40 -9.75
CA ASP A 230 -31.29 -9.24 -9.03
C ASP A 230 -31.81 -9.56 -7.62
N GLN A 231 -32.37 -10.75 -7.40
CA GLN A 231 -32.86 -11.17 -6.09
C GLN A 231 -31.76 -11.32 -5.03
N TYR A 232 -30.54 -11.70 -5.43
CA TYR A 232 -29.41 -11.96 -4.54
C TYR A 232 -28.45 -10.77 -4.40
N ARG A 233 -28.76 -9.66 -5.10
CA ARG A 233 -27.88 -8.49 -5.19
C ARG A 233 -27.91 -7.62 -3.94
N PHE A 234 -29.02 -7.64 -3.22
CA PHE A 234 -29.33 -6.72 -2.12
C PHE A 234 -29.71 -7.41 -0.80
N ASP A 235 -29.84 -8.74 -0.79
CA ASP A 235 -30.05 -9.54 0.42
C ASP A 235 -28.75 -10.24 0.85
N ASP A 236 -28.76 -10.91 2.00
CA ASP A 236 -27.57 -11.56 2.57
C ASP A 236 -27.37 -13.01 2.07
N SER A 237 -28.24 -13.49 1.16
CA SER A 237 -28.26 -14.89 0.76
C SER A 237 -26.97 -15.33 0.04
N LEU A 238 -26.36 -14.45 -0.75
CA LEU A 238 -25.10 -14.72 -1.43
C LEU A 238 -23.91 -14.67 -0.47
N ASP A 239 -23.97 -13.82 0.55
CA ASP A 239 -22.96 -13.74 1.60
C ASP A 239 -22.93 -15.05 2.39
N ASP A 240 -24.10 -15.53 2.81
CA ASP A 240 -24.26 -16.82 3.50
C ASP A 240 -23.83 -17.99 2.62
N ALA A 241 -24.22 -17.98 1.34
CA ALA A 241 -23.81 -19.03 0.40
C ALA A 241 -22.30 -19.08 0.19
N ILE A 242 -21.63 -17.92 0.07
CA ILE A 242 -20.17 -17.87 -0.08
C ILE A 242 -19.47 -18.39 1.18
N LEU A 243 -19.97 -18.07 2.38
CA LEU A 243 -19.46 -18.64 3.62
C LEU A 243 -19.64 -20.16 3.65
N ASP A 244 -20.82 -20.66 3.27
CA ASP A 244 -21.09 -22.09 3.15
C ASP A 244 -20.09 -22.76 2.18
N PHE A 245 -19.84 -22.15 1.02
CA PHE A 245 -18.93 -22.69 0.01
C PHE A 245 -17.48 -22.76 0.49
N ILE A 246 -17.05 -21.84 1.35
CA ILE A 246 -15.69 -21.83 1.91
C ILE A 246 -15.51 -22.95 2.93
N VAL A 247 -16.55 -23.23 3.73
CA VAL A 247 -16.46 -24.17 4.86
C VAL A 247 -16.85 -25.60 4.46
N ALA A 248 -17.66 -25.76 3.41
CA ALA A 248 -18.15 -27.07 2.96
C ALA A 248 -17.02 -27.98 2.43
N GLU A 249 -17.13 -29.28 2.71
CA GLU A 249 -16.19 -30.31 2.21
C GLU A 249 -16.25 -30.47 0.69
N ARG A 250 -17.39 -30.13 0.08
CA ARG A 250 -17.60 -30.18 -1.37
C ARG A 250 -18.23 -28.88 -1.84
N PHE A 251 -17.68 -28.35 -2.92
CA PHE A 251 -18.18 -27.14 -3.58
C PHE A 251 -19.42 -27.47 -4.42
N ASP A 252 -20.53 -26.75 -4.18
CA ASP A 252 -21.79 -26.90 -4.93
C ASP A 252 -21.86 -25.85 -6.04
N GLU A 253 -21.29 -26.20 -7.19
CA GLU A 253 -21.22 -25.35 -8.37
C GLU A 253 -22.61 -24.97 -8.91
N ALA A 254 -23.58 -25.89 -8.85
CA ALA A 254 -24.93 -25.66 -9.33
C ALA A 254 -25.67 -24.59 -8.49
N ARG A 255 -25.44 -24.56 -7.17
CA ARG A 255 -25.99 -23.51 -6.29
C ARG A 255 -25.37 -22.15 -6.63
N LEU A 256 -24.07 -22.07 -6.91
CA LEU A 256 -23.43 -20.81 -7.31
C LEU A 256 -23.96 -20.32 -8.67
N ASP A 257 -24.07 -21.19 -9.67
CA ASP A 257 -24.58 -20.85 -11.01
C ASP A 257 -26.05 -20.38 -10.99
N ALA A 258 -26.85 -20.92 -10.06
CA ALA A 258 -28.21 -20.45 -9.85
C ALA A 258 -28.28 -19.03 -9.29
N MET A 259 -27.22 -18.57 -8.62
CA MET A 259 -27.14 -17.25 -7.97
C MET A 259 -26.50 -16.18 -8.86
N LEU A 260 -25.62 -16.58 -9.78
CA LEU A 260 -24.88 -15.66 -10.64
C LEU A 260 -25.44 -15.60 -12.07
N ASN A 261 -25.12 -14.51 -12.76
CA ASN A 261 -25.28 -14.34 -14.19
C ASN A 261 -23.97 -14.75 -14.88
N GLU A 262 -24.09 -15.46 -16.00
CA GLU A 262 -22.96 -15.96 -16.79
C GLU A 262 -22.11 -14.81 -17.39
N HIS A 263 -22.74 -13.66 -17.66
CA HIS A 263 -22.05 -12.47 -18.13
C HIS A 263 -22.75 -11.18 -17.65
N GLN A 264 -21.97 -10.28 -17.06
CA GLN A 264 -22.35 -8.88 -16.88
C GLN A 264 -21.13 -8.00 -17.14
N ASP A 265 -21.35 -6.82 -17.70
CA ASP A 265 -20.32 -5.81 -17.88
C ASP A 265 -20.13 -5.03 -16.56
N PRO A 266 -19.03 -5.25 -15.82
CA PRO A 266 -18.80 -4.57 -14.55
C PRO A 266 -18.71 -3.05 -14.71
N ALA A 267 -18.33 -2.56 -15.91
CA ALA A 267 -18.18 -1.14 -16.19
C ALA A 267 -19.50 -0.38 -15.98
N LYS A 268 -20.63 -0.91 -16.44
CA LYS A 268 -21.94 -0.27 -16.24
C LYS A 268 -22.32 -0.09 -14.77
N ILE A 269 -21.87 -1.00 -13.91
CA ILE A 269 -22.23 -1.06 -12.49
C ILE A 269 -21.27 -0.21 -11.64
N LEU A 270 -19.99 -0.22 -12.00
CA LEU A 270 -19.00 0.69 -11.45
C LEU A 270 -19.30 2.14 -11.85
N ASP A 271 -19.79 2.37 -13.07
CA ASP A 271 -20.18 3.70 -13.57
C ASP A 271 -21.51 4.21 -13.00
N THR A 272 -22.48 3.34 -12.68
CA THR A 272 -23.79 3.78 -12.16
C THR A 272 -23.66 4.42 -10.78
N ASN A 273 -22.73 3.94 -9.94
CA ASN A 273 -22.40 4.64 -8.69
C ASN A 273 -21.77 6.02 -8.97
N TRP A 274 -20.90 6.15 -9.97
CA TRP A 274 -20.36 7.47 -10.30
C TRP A 274 -21.46 8.42 -10.79
N TYR A 275 -22.32 8.05 -11.73
CA TYR A 275 -23.37 8.94 -12.24
C TYR A 275 -24.39 9.35 -11.17
N ALA A 276 -24.71 8.47 -10.21
CA ALA A 276 -25.63 8.76 -9.11
C ALA A 276 -24.99 9.65 -8.02
N ILE A 277 -23.68 9.51 -7.75
CA ILE A 277 -23.00 10.20 -6.65
C ILE A 277 -22.26 11.46 -7.15
N LYS A 278 -21.94 11.57 -8.45
CA LYS A 278 -21.29 12.72 -9.11
C LYS A 278 -21.96 14.07 -8.79
N PRO A 279 -23.30 14.22 -8.81
CA PRO A 279 -23.96 15.49 -8.44
C PRO A 279 -23.75 15.91 -6.98
N MET A 280 -23.46 14.97 -6.06
CA MET A 280 -23.16 15.28 -4.66
C MET A 280 -21.71 15.78 -4.47
N TYR A 281 -20.79 15.41 -5.35
CA TYR A 281 -19.40 15.87 -5.32
C TYR A 281 -19.14 17.11 -6.18
N GLU A 282 -19.87 17.29 -7.28
CA GLU A 282 -19.79 18.48 -8.15
C GLU A 282 -20.60 19.67 -7.63
N LYS A 283 -21.45 19.46 -6.60
CA LYS A 283 -22.01 20.55 -5.77
C LYS A 283 -21.07 20.85 -4.60
N LYS A 284 -19.88 21.37 -4.90
CA LYS A 284 -19.03 22.15 -4.00
C LYS A 284 -18.36 23.26 -4.78
#